data_AF-A0AAD7YQP8-F1
#
_entry.id   AF-A0AAD7YQP8-F1
#
_cell.length_a   1.000
_cell.length_b   1.000
_cell.length_c   1.000
_cell.angle_alpha   90.00
_cell.angle_beta   90.00
_cell.angle_gamma   90.00
#
_symmetry.space_group_name_H-M   'P 1'
#
loop_
_entity.id
_entity.type
_entity.pdbx_description
1 polymer ?
#
loop_
_entity_poly.entity_id
_entity_poly.type
_entity_poly.pdbx_seq_one_letter_code
_entity_poly.pdbx_strand_id
1 'polypeptide(L)'
;MGTHGLGVINENGERFIEFCQNHDLTIGGTLFIHGDHHKYTWNSPDGVTKNQIDHLAISSTWRSSLLDVRNRRGADIDSDHHLVVVEVRLKIAVAHKAGGPGKIGKRFDVSKLNDSDTRKSFRLELRNRFSALEAATDSLDEEWNRIKVAYTETSSVVLGHKSAKSREDWMSQRTWGLIEDRRKLHLSLLETQDSIVRADLNMQYRQKRREIYRSTRKDRRQWANGIADRAQRAANSGNLKELYNATKTLAGNSRFKKKPLKSKDGQLIVTAEEQLIRWRQHFEEIFRSSATQTPDTLQIQPTPTRMLDIDTEPPSTSEVAKAVRSLKTGKAPGLDLITAEMLQADLSSAVDVLTPLIEKIWTAEELPDEWNKGLLITVPKKGDLSQCNNWRGITLLSIPSKVFCKIILDRLSKALDPLLRKEQAGFRSGRSCTDQINTLRIILEQASEWQREVYLTFVDFEKAFDTLKWSSIWSRLLSIGVPPKIVRLLEAIYRKYSCKASRHRMGIV
;
A
#
# COMPACT_ATOMS: atom_id res chain seq x y z
N MET A 1 -25.19 29.64 22.37
CA MET A 1 -23.98 30.27 21.77
C MET A 1 -23.21 31.03 22.84
N GLY A 2 -21.99 31.53 22.56
CA GLY A 2 -21.24 32.37 23.48
C GLY A 2 -21.53 33.86 23.28
N THR A 3 -21.09 34.69 24.23
CA THR A 3 -21.37 36.14 24.28
C THR A 3 -20.11 37.00 24.07
N HIS A 4 -18.96 36.39 23.83
CA HIS A 4 -17.67 37.08 23.82
C HIS A 4 -17.10 37.33 22.40
N GLY A 5 -17.95 37.34 21.37
CA GLY A 5 -17.55 37.68 20.00
C GLY A 5 -17.07 39.14 19.85
N LEU A 6 -16.47 39.45 18.69
CA LEU A 6 -15.96 40.79 18.37
C LEU A 6 -16.77 41.43 17.22
N GLY A 7 -17.12 42.71 17.37
CA GLY A 7 -17.74 43.52 16.31
C GLY A 7 -19.26 43.35 16.18
N VAL A 8 -19.81 43.84 15.06
CA VAL A 8 -21.24 43.75 14.72
C VAL A 8 -21.44 42.61 13.71
N ILE A 9 -22.44 41.78 13.96
CA ILE A 9 -22.78 40.64 13.10
C ILE A 9 -23.35 41.17 11.77
N ASN A 10 -22.85 40.66 10.65
CA ASN A 10 -23.39 40.94 9.32
C ASN A 10 -24.27 39.77 8.83
N GLU A 11 -24.90 39.92 7.66
CA GLU A 11 -25.81 38.91 7.09
C GLU A 11 -25.17 37.51 6.98
N ASN A 12 -23.87 37.43 6.63
CA ASN A 12 -23.16 36.15 6.57
C ASN A 12 -22.97 35.53 7.97
N GLY A 13 -22.73 36.37 8.98
CA GLY A 13 -22.67 35.95 10.37
C GLY A 13 -24.01 35.41 10.87
N GLU A 14 -25.13 36.04 10.49
CA GLU A 14 -26.48 35.55 10.80
C GLU A 14 -26.74 34.17 10.18
N ARG A 15 -26.41 33.99 8.90
CA ARG A 15 -26.51 32.68 8.22
C ARG A 15 -25.63 31.60 8.86
N PHE A 16 -24.43 31.96 9.31
CA PHE A 16 -23.54 31.02 10.00
C PHE A 16 -24.09 30.62 11.38
N ILE A 17 -24.69 31.58 12.10
CA ILE A 17 -25.38 31.34 13.37
C ILE A 17 -26.56 30.38 13.17
N GLU A 18 -27.40 30.63 12.16
CA GLU A 18 -28.53 29.77 11.81
C GLU A 18 -28.07 28.35 11.47
N PHE A 19 -27.03 28.21 10.64
CA PHE A 19 -26.42 26.92 10.34
C PHE A 19 -25.94 26.19 11.60
N CYS A 20 -25.26 26.90 12.52
CA CYS A 20 -24.82 26.30 13.77
C CYS A 20 -25.99 25.86 14.66
N GLN A 21 -27.08 26.63 14.71
CA GLN A 21 -28.29 26.24 15.47
C GLN A 21 -28.94 24.99 14.88
N ASN A 22 -29.11 24.93 13.56
CA ASN A 22 -29.76 23.81 12.87
C ASN A 22 -28.99 22.48 12.99
N HIS A 23 -27.70 22.53 13.30
CA HIS A 23 -26.82 21.37 13.43
C HIS A 23 -26.29 21.13 14.85
N ASP A 24 -26.91 21.75 15.86
CA ASP A 24 -26.49 21.67 17.27
C ASP A 24 -25.00 21.96 17.47
N LEU A 25 -24.45 22.95 16.76
CA LEU A 25 -23.06 23.37 16.84
C LEU A 25 -22.90 24.60 17.75
N THR A 26 -21.80 24.62 18.48
CA THR A 26 -21.37 25.73 19.32
C THR A 26 -20.15 26.41 18.68
N ILE A 27 -20.20 27.74 18.53
CA ILE A 27 -19.10 28.56 17.98
C ILE A 27 -18.06 28.83 19.08
N GLY A 28 -16.93 28.14 19.01
CA GLY A 28 -15.86 28.18 20.01
C GLY A 28 -15.26 29.56 20.26
N GLY A 29 -15.02 30.34 19.20
CA GLY A 29 -14.42 31.68 19.28
C GLY A 29 -15.27 32.73 19.98
N THR A 30 -16.49 32.40 20.42
CA THR A 30 -17.38 33.29 21.19
C THR A 30 -17.55 32.86 22.64
N LEU A 31 -16.99 31.71 23.04
CA LEU A 31 -17.24 31.09 24.35
C LEU A 31 -16.33 31.57 25.46
N PHE A 32 -15.11 31.98 25.12
CA PHE A 32 -14.04 32.26 26.07
C PHE A 32 -13.81 33.76 26.18
N ILE A 33 -13.56 34.21 27.40
CA ILE A 33 -13.22 35.61 27.67
C ILE A 33 -11.76 35.81 27.32
N HIS A 34 -11.53 36.62 26.29
CA HIS A 34 -10.20 37.03 25.85
C HIS A 34 -10.16 38.53 25.58
N GLY A 35 -8.96 39.11 25.59
CA GLY A 35 -8.78 40.47 25.05
C GLY A 35 -9.01 40.48 23.54
N ASP A 36 -9.43 41.62 22.98
CA ASP A 36 -9.82 41.72 21.55
C ASP A 36 -8.68 41.31 20.59
N HIS A 37 -7.43 41.51 21.00
CA HIS A 37 -6.25 41.07 20.27
C HIS A 37 -6.10 39.55 20.13
N HIS A 38 -6.88 38.76 20.86
CA HIS A 38 -6.96 37.31 20.71
C HIS A 38 -8.23 36.87 19.97
N LYS A 39 -9.09 37.81 19.54
CA LYS A 39 -10.39 37.51 18.89
C LYS A 39 -10.42 37.82 17.40
N TYR A 40 -9.88 38.95 16.93
CA TYR A 40 -9.90 39.26 15.49
C TYR A 40 -8.98 38.31 14.72
N THR A 41 -9.52 37.74 13.65
CA THR A 41 -8.82 36.73 12.84
C THR A 41 -8.25 37.36 11.57
N TRP A 42 -8.75 38.51 11.15
CA TRP A 42 -8.32 39.20 9.94
C TRP A 42 -8.03 40.67 10.20
N ASN A 43 -6.99 41.19 9.53
CA ASN A 43 -6.67 42.61 9.49
C ASN A 43 -6.79 43.13 8.05
N SER A 44 -7.34 44.32 7.89
CA SER A 44 -7.30 45.02 6.61
C SER A 44 -5.88 45.40 6.19
N PRO A 45 -5.64 45.60 4.88
CA PRO A 45 -4.34 46.03 4.36
C PRO A 45 -3.83 47.36 4.94
N ASP A 46 -4.75 48.24 5.35
CA ASP A 46 -4.43 49.52 6.01
C ASP A 46 -4.13 49.37 7.52
N GLY A 47 -4.34 48.17 8.09
CA GLY A 47 -4.08 47.85 9.49
C GLY A 47 -5.11 48.42 10.50
N VAL A 48 -6.14 49.10 10.00
CA VAL A 48 -7.13 49.80 10.85
C VAL A 48 -8.30 48.89 11.19
N THR A 49 -8.91 48.26 10.18
CA THR A 49 -10.08 47.40 10.35
C THR A 49 -9.65 45.99 10.78
N LYS A 50 -10.32 45.47 11.80
CA LYS A 50 -10.04 44.14 12.35
C LYS A 50 -11.34 43.40 12.55
N ASN A 51 -11.45 42.24 11.92
CA ASN A 51 -12.69 41.46 11.92
C ASN A 51 -12.43 40.05 12.44
N GLN A 52 -13.45 39.46 13.05
CA GLN A 52 -13.49 38.04 13.38
C GLN A 52 -14.31 37.34 12.28
N ILE A 53 -13.62 36.65 11.37
CA ILE A 53 -14.25 35.98 10.21
C ILE A 53 -13.92 34.49 10.13
N ASP A 54 -12.94 34.03 10.91
CA ASP A 54 -12.58 32.62 11.01
C ASP A 54 -13.11 32.05 12.33
N HIS A 55 -13.91 30.99 12.24
CA HIS A 55 -14.55 30.38 13.40
C HIS A 55 -14.29 28.88 13.46
N LEU A 56 -14.11 28.37 14.69
CA LEU A 56 -14.21 26.94 14.96
C LEU A 56 -15.60 26.65 15.56
N ALA A 57 -16.33 25.73 14.93
CA ALA A 57 -17.58 25.19 15.45
C ALA A 57 -17.37 23.73 15.89
N ILE A 58 -17.95 23.36 17.03
CA ILE A 58 -17.94 22.00 17.56
C ILE A 58 -19.35 21.60 17.94
N SER A 59 -19.72 20.31 17.80
CA SER A 59 -21.00 19.82 18.30
C SER A 59 -21.18 20.17 19.78
N SER A 60 -22.36 20.65 20.13
CA SER A 60 -22.72 21.12 21.46
C SER A 60 -22.59 20.01 22.51
N THR A 61 -22.77 18.76 22.12
CA THR A 61 -22.49 17.56 22.94
C THR A 61 -21.04 17.54 23.44
N TRP A 62 -20.09 17.99 22.62
CA TRP A 62 -18.67 18.02 22.92
C TRP A 62 -18.16 19.38 23.36
N ARG A 63 -19.07 20.32 23.67
CA ARG A 63 -18.71 21.68 24.11
C ARG A 63 -17.72 21.66 25.27
N SER A 64 -17.90 20.78 26.26
CA SER A 64 -17.03 20.65 27.43
C SER A 64 -15.63 20.10 27.12
N SER A 65 -15.42 19.53 25.94
CA SER A 65 -14.09 19.15 25.45
C SER A 65 -13.31 20.35 24.93
N LEU A 66 -13.96 21.45 24.58
CA LEU A 66 -13.28 22.66 24.14
C LEU A 66 -12.75 23.42 25.37
N LEU A 67 -11.43 23.56 25.48
CA LEU A 67 -10.78 24.21 26.63
C LEU A 67 -10.45 25.68 26.36
N ASP A 68 -10.06 26.00 25.12
CA ASP A 68 -9.71 27.36 24.72
C ASP A 68 -9.81 27.53 23.19
N VAL A 69 -10.18 28.73 22.75
CA VAL A 69 -10.12 29.17 21.35
C VAL A 69 -9.61 30.60 21.34
N ARG A 70 -8.44 30.82 20.72
CA ARG A 70 -7.82 32.13 20.63
C ARG A 70 -6.91 32.26 19.43
N ASN A 71 -6.66 33.49 19.02
CA ASN A 71 -5.73 33.78 17.94
C ASN A 71 -4.32 33.97 18.46
N ARG A 72 -3.35 33.33 17.80
CA ARG A 72 -1.92 33.50 18.07
C ARG A 72 -1.30 34.55 17.17
N ARG A 73 -1.32 35.81 17.63
CA ARG A 73 -0.67 36.94 16.93
C ARG A 73 0.84 36.76 16.73
N GLY A 74 1.52 36.09 17.67
CA GLY A 74 2.95 35.81 17.58
C GLY A 74 3.33 34.72 16.56
N ALA A 75 2.36 34.07 15.91
CA ALA A 75 2.65 33.15 14.81
C ALA A 75 3.04 33.96 13.56
N ASP A 76 4.28 33.81 13.11
CA ASP A 76 4.77 34.45 11.88
C ASP A 76 4.24 33.73 10.63
N ILE A 77 2.99 34.02 10.29
CA ILE A 77 2.31 33.52 9.10
C ILE A 77 2.23 34.67 8.11
N ASP A 78 2.75 34.46 6.90
CA ASP A 78 2.73 35.46 5.82
C ASP A 78 1.31 35.60 5.22
N SER A 79 0.35 35.99 6.05
CA SER A 79 -1.09 36.07 5.77
C SER A 79 -1.69 37.32 6.41
N ASP A 80 -2.76 37.84 5.83
CA ASP A 80 -3.65 38.84 6.42
C ASP A 80 -4.59 38.25 7.50
N HIS A 81 -4.56 36.92 7.65
CA HIS A 81 -5.22 36.20 8.74
C HIS A 81 -4.24 35.79 9.86
N HIS A 82 -4.74 35.77 11.09
CA HIS A 82 -4.05 35.20 12.25
C HIS A 82 -4.35 33.72 12.41
N LEU A 83 -3.40 33.00 13.00
CA LEU A 83 -3.60 31.60 13.34
C LEU A 83 -4.64 31.46 14.46
N VAL A 84 -5.79 30.89 14.17
CA VAL A 84 -6.75 30.44 15.19
C VAL A 84 -6.23 29.14 15.79
N VAL A 85 -6.01 29.13 17.11
CA VAL A 85 -5.54 27.96 17.85
C VAL A 85 -6.63 27.53 18.82
N VAL A 86 -6.86 26.22 18.84
CA VAL A 86 -7.87 25.60 19.68
C VAL A 86 -7.22 24.56 20.56
N GLU A 87 -7.55 24.61 21.85
CA GLU A 87 -7.18 23.61 22.83
C GLU A 87 -8.38 22.70 23.11
N VAL A 88 -8.22 21.40 22.88
CA VAL A 88 -9.29 20.42 23.03
C VAL A 88 -8.84 19.30 23.96
N ARG A 89 -9.66 18.99 24.96
CA ARG A 89 -9.57 17.78 25.77
C ARG A 89 -10.34 16.66 25.10
N LEU A 90 -9.61 15.75 24.48
CA LEU A 90 -10.20 14.53 23.94
C LEU A 90 -10.25 13.46 25.04
N LYS A 91 -11.46 13.09 25.44
CA LYS A 91 -11.69 11.84 26.19
C LYS A 91 -11.70 10.69 25.19
N ILE A 92 -10.53 10.35 24.70
CA ILE A 92 -10.37 9.18 23.83
C ILE A 92 -10.54 7.98 24.74
N ALA A 93 -11.59 7.17 24.54
CA ALA A 93 -11.61 5.84 25.12
C ALA A 93 -10.28 5.20 24.73
N VAL A 94 -9.48 4.76 25.71
CA VAL A 94 -8.32 3.95 25.41
C VAL A 94 -8.89 2.75 24.69
N ALA A 95 -8.82 2.77 23.36
CA ALA A 95 -8.90 1.56 22.58
C ALA A 95 -7.73 0.78 23.13
N HIS A 96 -8.01 -0.14 24.06
CA HIS A 96 -7.07 -1.17 24.43
C HIS A 96 -6.56 -1.63 23.08
N LYS A 97 -5.28 -1.34 22.78
CA LYS A 97 -4.65 -1.85 21.58
C LYS A 97 -4.77 -3.34 21.77
N ALA A 98 -5.83 -3.95 21.23
CA ALA A 98 -6.07 -5.35 21.43
C ALA A 98 -4.79 -6.01 20.92
N GLY A 99 -4.02 -6.58 21.85
CA GLY A 99 -2.98 -7.55 21.55
C GLY A 99 -3.64 -8.85 21.13
N GLY A 100 -4.72 -8.75 20.35
CA GLY A 100 -5.49 -9.88 19.90
C GLY A 100 -4.65 -10.69 18.92
N PRO A 101 -4.82 -12.02 18.92
CA PRO A 101 -4.19 -12.90 17.94
C PRO A 101 -4.69 -12.50 16.55
N GLY A 102 -3.87 -11.79 15.76
CA GLY A 102 -4.31 -11.31 14.45
C GLY A 102 -3.55 -10.15 13.83
N LYS A 103 -2.64 -9.46 14.53
CA LYS A 103 -1.85 -8.39 13.89
C LYS A 103 -0.81 -8.96 12.94
N ILE A 104 -0.85 -8.51 11.68
CA ILE A 104 0.23 -8.73 10.71
C ILE A 104 1.49 -8.03 11.26
N GLY A 105 2.59 -8.78 11.43
CA GLY A 105 3.83 -8.23 11.97
C GLY A 105 4.45 -7.14 11.09
N LYS A 106 5.34 -6.32 11.68
CA LYS A 106 6.00 -5.22 10.97
C LYS A 106 6.98 -5.79 9.93
N ARG A 107 6.98 -5.22 8.72
CA ARG A 107 7.90 -5.65 7.65
C ARG A 107 9.36 -5.40 8.03
N PHE A 108 10.20 -6.40 7.79
CA PHE A 108 11.64 -6.29 7.97
C PHE A 108 12.30 -5.38 6.92
N ASP A 109 13.41 -4.74 7.29
CA ASP A 109 14.18 -3.91 6.38
C ASP A 109 15.17 -4.72 5.53
N VAL A 110 14.61 -5.51 4.62
CA VAL A 110 15.37 -6.38 3.70
C VAL A 110 16.32 -5.62 2.77
N SER A 111 16.21 -4.29 2.66
CA SER A 111 17.17 -3.46 1.91
C SER A 111 18.59 -3.61 2.46
N LYS A 112 18.73 -3.87 3.77
CA LYS A 112 20.02 -4.06 4.42
C LYS A 112 20.76 -5.30 3.94
N LEU A 113 20.06 -6.30 3.38
CA LEU A 113 20.71 -7.47 2.77
C LEU A 113 21.49 -7.13 1.50
N ASN A 114 21.38 -5.92 0.95
CA ASN A 114 22.25 -5.45 -0.13
C ASN A 114 23.68 -5.16 0.35
N ASP A 115 23.83 -4.83 1.64
CA ASP A 115 25.13 -4.69 2.27
C ASP A 115 25.77 -6.06 2.52
N SER A 116 27.04 -6.20 2.15
CA SER A 116 27.74 -7.49 2.18
C SER A 116 27.94 -7.98 3.62
N ASP A 117 28.26 -7.09 4.56
CA ASP A 117 28.56 -7.48 5.93
C ASP A 117 27.29 -7.84 6.68
N THR A 118 26.22 -7.06 6.51
CA THR A 118 24.89 -7.40 7.04
C THR A 118 24.42 -8.74 6.48
N ARG A 119 24.66 -9.03 5.18
CA ARG A 119 24.33 -10.33 4.59
C ARG A 119 25.13 -11.47 5.21
N LYS A 120 26.42 -11.29 5.50
CA LYS A 120 27.25 -12.29 6.20
C LYS A 120 26.76 -12.54 7.62
N SER A 121 26.46 -11.47 8.38
CA SER A 121 25.87 -11.59 9.72
C SER A 121 24.53 -12.32 9.70
N PHE A 122 23.67 -12.01 8.72
CA PHE A 122 22.40 -12.71 8.52
C PHE A 122 22.60 -14.20 8.28
N ARG A 123 23.55 -14.59 7.41
CA ARG A 123 23.89 -16.00 7.13
C ARG A 123 24.36 -16.72 8.39
N LEU A 124 25.30 -16.12 9.13
CA LEU A 124 25.87 -16.72 10.33
C LEU A 124 24.78 -16.96 11.39
N GLU A 125 23.99 -15.94 11.70
CA GLU A 125 22.90 -16.03 12.67
C GLU A 125 21.83 -17.05 12.24
N LEU A 126 21.49 -17.10 10.96
CA LEU A 126 20.52 -18.07 10.42
C LEU A 126 21.03 -19.51 10.55
N ARG A 127 22.29 -19.76 10.20
CA ARG A 127 22.93 -21.08 10.31
C ARG A 127 23.01 -21.54 11.76
N ASN A 128 23.40 -20.67 12.68
CA ASN A 128 23.46 -20.97 14.11
C ASN A 128 22.09 -21.40 14.66
N ARG A 129 21.02 -20.75 14.20
CA ARG A 129 19.65 -21.10 14.59
C ARG A 129 19.22 -22.44 14.01
N PHE A 130 19.57 -22.75 12.77
CA PHE A 130 19.27 -24.06 12.20
C PHE A 130 20.09 -25.19 12.83
N SER A 131 21.36 -24.97 13.18
CA SER A 131 22.16 -25.97 13.89
C SER A 131 21.64 -26.27 15.29
N ALA A 132 20.94 -25.33 15.94
CA ALA A 132 20.31 -25.56 17.24
C ALA A 132 18.99 -26.35 17.15
N LEU A 133 18.48 -26.63 15.94
CA LEU A 133 17.18 -27.27 15.69
C LEU A 133 17.38 -28.73 15.21
N GLU A 134 17.90 -29.61 16.07
CA GLU A 134 18.29 -30.99 15.69
C GLU A 134 17.18 -32.07 15.68
N ALA A 135 15.92 -31.76 15.96
CA ALA A 135 14.86 -32.79 15.96
C ALA A 135 14.16 -32.91 14.58
N ALA A 136 14.16 -34.08 13.94
CA ALA A 136 13.18 -34.34 12.89
C ALA A 136 11.78 -34.40 13.53
N THR A 137 10.81 -33.68 12.95
CA THR A 137 9.40 -33.73 13.39
C THR A 137 8.59 -34.41 12.30
N ASP A 138 7.65 -35.27 12.70
CA ASP A 138 6.74 -35.92 11.77
C ASP A 138 5.64 -34.96 11.26
N SER A 139 5.35 -33.90 12.04
CA SER A 139 4.36 -32.89 11.66
C SER A 139 4.93 -31.84 10.68
N LEU A 140 4.24 -31.67 9.55
CA LEU A 140 4.50 -30.64 8.55
C LEU A 140 4.41 -29.22 9.12
N ASP A 141 3.43 -28.96 9.99
CA ASP A 141 3.21 -27.64 10.58
C ASP A 141 4.31 -27.28 11.60
N GLU A 142 4.80 -28.26 12.35
CA GLU A 142 5.90 -28.05 13.30
C GLU A 142 7.21 -27.77 12.57
N GLU A 143 7.50 -28.52 11.50
CA GLU A 143 8.67 -28.29 10.65
C GLU A 143 8.62 -26.91 9.98
N TRP A 144 7.48 -26.56 9.39
CA TRP A 144 7.29 -25.23 8.84
C TRP A 144 7.44 -24.13 9.89
N ASN A 145 6.87 -24.32 11.09
CA ASN A 145 6.94 -23.32 12.15
C ASN A 145 8.39 -23.09 12.60
N ARG A 146 9.22 -24.15 12.68
CA ARG A 146 10.65 -24.03 12.97
C ARG A 146 11.39 -23.20 11.93
N ILE A 147 11.16 -23.48 10.64
CA ILE A 147 11.75 -22.69 9.54
C ILE A 147 11.32 -21.22 9.64
N LYS A 148 10.02 -20.98 9.85
CA LYS A 148 9.46 -19.64 9.97
C LYS A 148 10.05 -18.85 11.15
N VAL A 149 10.15 -19.47 12.32
CA VAL A 149 10.71 -18.84 13.52
C VAL A 149 12.19 -18.50 13.30
N ALA A 150 12.99 -19.42 12.76
CA ALA A 150 14.39 -19.16 12.45
C ALA A 150 14.55 -17.92 11.55
N TYR A 151 13.81 -17.84 10.43
CA TYR A 151 13.88 -16.69 9.53
C TYR A 151 13.37 -15.39 10.18
N THR A 152 12.24 -15.42 10.89
CA THR A 152 11.64 -14.19 11.44
C THR A 152 12.47 -13.63 12.59
N GLU A 153 13.03 -14.48 13.45
CA GLU A 153 13.87 -14.03 14.56
C GLU A 153 15.25 -13.56 14.08
N THR A 154 15.93 -14.28 13.18
CA THR A 154 17.17 -13.77 12.54
C THR A 154 16.94 -12.41 11.90
N SER A 155 15.79 -12.24 11.22
CA SER A 155 15.44 -10.98 10.58
C SER A 155 15.16 -9.87 11.58
N SER A 156 14.56 -10.19 12.72
CA SER A 156 14.33 -9.23 13.81
C SER A 156 15.65 -8.73 14.38
N VAL A 157 16.61 -9.62 14.62
CA VAL A 157 17.93 -9.31 15.19
C VAL A 157 18.80 -8.53 14.20
N VAL A 158 18.93 -9.01 12.96
CA VAL A 158 19.92 -8.46 12.01
C VAL A 158 19.35 -7.32 11.18
N LEU A 159 18.12 -7.47 10.68
CA LEU A 159 17.54 -6.49 9.74
C LEU A 159 16.74 -5.41 10.47
N GLY A 160 16.09 -5.76 11.57
CA GLY A 160 15.10 -4.91 12.22
C GLY A 160 13.93 -4.58 11.29
N HIS A 161 13.11 -3.60 11.67
CA HIS A 161 11.89 -3.25 10.94
C HIS A 161 12.03 -1.97 10.12
N LYS A 162 11.30 -1.87 9.01
CA LYS A 162 11.24 -0.64 8.23
C LYS A 162 10.64 0.50 9.05
N SER A 163 11.40 1.59 9.17
CA SER A 163 10.92 2.85 9.72
C SER A 163 10.03 3.59 8.71
N ALA A 164 9.17 4.49 9.21
CA ALA A 164 8.47 5.42 8.34
C ALA A 164 9.53 6.28 7.63
N LYS A 165 9.51 6.31 6.29
CA LYS A 165 10.39 7.21 5.54
C LYS A 165 10.14 8.63 6.02
N SER A 166 11.17 9.26 6.58
CA SER A 166 11.18 10.71 6.79
C SER A 166 10.86 11.38 5.46
N ARG A 167 10.01 12.41 5.50
CA ARG A 167 9.86 13.28 4.33
C ARG A 167 11.21 13.95 4.14
N GLU A 168 11.86 13.68 3.02
CA GLU A 168 13.06 14.39 2.60
C GLU A 168 12.69 15.89 2.57
N ASP A 169 13.27 16.66 3.48
CA ASP A 169 13.03 18.10 3.52
C ASP A 169 13.72 18.71 2.31
N TRP A 170 12.95 19.43 1.52
CA TRP A 170 13.45 20.07 0.31
C TRP A 170 13.97 21.48 0.60
N MET A 171 13.65 22.06 1.77
CA MET A 171 14.16 23.34 2.21
C MET A 171 15.53 23.17 2.87
N SER A 172 16.46 24.04 2.50
CA SER A 172 17.79 24.05 3.11
C SER A 172 17.75 24.63 4.52
N GLN A 173 18.76 24.30 5.33
CA GLN A 173 18.97 24.90 6.65
C GLN A 173 19.08 26.43 6.58
N ARG A 174 19.63 26.96 5.46
CA ARG A 174 19.70 28.41 5.20
C ARG A 174 18.30 29.03 5.12
N THR A 175 17.39 28.42 4.35
CA THR A 175 16.02 28.92 4.21
C THR A 175 15.27 28.86 5.53
N TRP A 176 15.47 27.80 6.32
CA TRP A 176 14.95 27.72 7.69
C TRP A 176 15.50 28.84 8.59
N GLY A 177 16.80 29.13 8.52
CA GLY A 177 17.40 30.26 9.25
C GLY A 177 16.77 31.61 8.88
N LEU A 178 16.53 31.87 7.60
CA LEU A 178 15.85 33.09 7.15
C LEU A 178 14.41 33.20 7.68
N ILE A 179 13.68 32.07 7.75
CA ILE A 179 12.33 32.02 8.33
C ILE A 179 12.38 32.37 9.82
N GLU A 180 13.35 31.82 10.56
CA GLU A 180 13.51 32.12 11.98
C GLU A 180 13.94 33.58 12.22
N ASP A 181 14.78 34.15 11.37
CA ASP A 181 15.12 35.58 11.43
C ASP A 181 13.90 36.48 11.20
N ARG A 182 13.07 36.14 10.19
CA ARG A 182 11.81 36.86 9.94
C ARG A 182 10.85 36.73 11.13
N ARG A 183 10.80 35.56 11.77
CA ARG A 183 10.00 35.35 12.99
C ARG A 183 10.47 36.22 14.14
N LYS A 184 11.79 36.39 14.35
CA LYS A 184 12.31 37.31 15.37
C LYS A 184 11.88 38.76 15.10
N LEU A 185 12.00 39.21 13.84
CA LEU A 185 11.51 40.54 13.43
C LEU A 185 10.01 40.71 13.66
N HIS A 186 9.21 39.66 13.41
CA HIS A 186 7.77 39.66 13.70
C HIS A 186 7.47 39.88 15.18
N LEU A 187 8.22 39.22 16.07
CA LEU A 187 8.06 39.40 17.51
C LEU A 187 8.44 40.82 17.95
N SER A 188 9.56 41.36 17.46
CA SER A 188 9.96 42.75 17.73
C SER A 188 8.94 43.78 17.21
N LEU A 189 8.29 43.51 16.07
CA LEU A 189 7.18 44.32 15.53
C LEU A 189 5.94 44.29 16.43
N LEU A 190 5.72 43.23 17.19
CA LEU A 190 4.59 43.14 18.12
C LEU A 190 4.88 43.84 19.45
N GLU A 191 6.15 43.88 19.88
CA GLU A 191 6.58 44.51 21.13
C GLU A 191 6.71 46.04 21.02
N THR A 192 7.12 46.54 19.85
CA THR A 192 7.44 47.96 19.66
C THR A 192 6.18 48.81 19.45
N GLN A 193 6.05 49.89 20.26
CA GLN A 193 5.02 50.94 20.10
C GLN A 193 5.52 52.18 19.34
N ASP A 194 6.83 52.36 19.20
CA ASP A 194 7.44 53.49 18.48
C ASP A 194 7.22 53.38 16.97
N SER A 195 6.65 54.44 16.38
CA SER A 195 6.32 54.52 14.95
C SER A 195 7.55 54.45 14.03
N ILE A 196 8.69 55.03 14.42
CA ILE A 196 9.91 55.09 13.60
C ILE A 196 10.58 53.71 13.58
N VAL A 197 10.76 53.11 14.76
CA VAL A 197 11.33 51.77 14.90
C VAL A 197 10.45 50.73 14.21
N ARG A 198 9.12 50.88 14.30
CA ARG A 198 8.17 50.01 13.61
C ARG A 198 8.26 50.12 12.08
N ALA A 199 8.49 51.32 11.54
CA ALA A 199 8.67 51.51 10.10
C ALA A 199 9.95 50.81 9.59
N ASP A 200 11.05 50.94 10.32
CA ASP A 200 12.32 50.27 10.01
C ASP A 200 12.19 48.74 10.08
N LEU A 201 11.65 48.19 11.18
CA LEU A 201 11.41 46.76 11.33
C LEU A 201 10.50 46.19 10.22
N ASN A 202 9.50 46.94 9.79
CA ASN A 202 8.65 46.55 8.66
C ASN A 202 9.42 46.49 7.34
N MET A 203 10.35 47.43 7.10
CA MET A 203 11.22 47.39 5.94
C MET A 203 12.12 46.14 5.97
N GLN A 204 12.75 45.85 7.10
CA GLN A 204 13.57 44.64 7.29
C GLN A 204 12.76 43.35 7.12
N TYR A 205 11.55 43.29 7.69
CA TYR A 205 10.64 42.15 7.55
C TYR A 205 10.28 41.89 6.08
N ARG A 206 9.93 42.94 5.32
CA ARG A 206 9.64 42.85 3.88
C ARG A 206 10.87 42.42 3.07
N GLN A 207 12.06 42.86 3.46
CA GLN A 207 13.30 42.42 2.83
C GLN A 207 13.55 40.93 3.09
N LYS A 208 13.44 40.47 4.34
CA LYS A 208 13.58 39.06 4.71
C LYS A 208 12.53 38.19 4.03
N ARG A 209 11.28 38.65 3.92
CA ARG A 209 10.23 38.00 3.12
C ARG A 209 10.71 37.76 1.68
N ARG A 210 11.22 38.79 0.99
CA ARG A 210 11.75 38.65 -0.39
C ARG A 210 12.94 37.69 -0.47
N GLU A 211 13.84 37.71 0.51
CA GLU A 211 14.96 36.76 0.60
C GLU A 211 14.47 35.31 0.76
N ILE A 212 13.50 35.07 1.65
CA ILE A 212 12.88 33.75 1.83
C ILE A 212 12.27 33.29 0.51
N TYR A 213 11.42 34.08 -0.15
CA TYR A 213 10.81 33.68 -1.43
C TYR A 213 11.86 33.30 -2.49
N ARG A 214 12.97 34.05 -2.60
CA ARG A 214 14.07 33.72 -3.51
C ARG A 214 14.78 32.41 -3.10
N SER A 215 15.09 32.25 -1.82
CA SER A 215 15.76 31.07 -1.27
C SER A 215 14.90 29.82 -1.43
N THR A 216 13.62 29.89 -1.05
CA THR A 216 12.63 28.83 -1.21
C THR A 216 12.45 28.43 -2.69
N ARG A 217 12.38 29.38 -3.63
CA ARG A 217 12.34 29.04 -5.06
C ARG A 217 13.60 28.34 -5.54
N LYS A 218 14.77 28.79 -5.07
CA LYS A 218 16.07 28.18 -5.40
C LYS A 218 16.14 26.74 -4.87
N ASP A 219 15.82 26.54 -3.60
CA ASP A 219 15.81 25.23 -2.93
C ASP A 219 14.83 24.28 -3.63
N ARG A 220 13.63 24.77 -3.98
CA ARG A 220 12.64 23.98 -4.71
C ARG A 220 13.15 23.52 -6.07
N ARG A 221 13.83 24.41 -6.81
CA ARG A 221 14.41 24.09 -8.12
C ARG A 221 15.57 23.11 -7.97
N GLN A 222 16.45 23.29 -6.98
CA GLN A 222 17.54 22.34 -6.72
C GLN A 222 17.03 20.95 -6.36
N TRP A 223 16.02 20.88 -5.48
CA TRP A 223 15.36 19.63 -5.14
C TRP A 223 14.74 18.94 -6.36
N ALA A 224 14.02 19.70 -7.20
CA ALA A 224 13.40 19.16 -8.41
C ALA A 224 14.46 18.67 -9.41
N ASN A 225 15.52 19.44 -9.65
CA ASN A 225 16.64 19.04 -10.49
C ASN A 225 17.33 17.78 -9.96
N GLY A 226 17.56 17.68 -8.65
CA GLY A 226 18.12 16.48 -8.04
C GLY A 226 17.26 15.23 -8.22
N ILE A 227 15.93 15.35 -8.26
CA ILE A 227 15.04 14.23 -8.63
C ILE A 227 15.11 13.94 -10.12
N ALA A 228 15.14 14.95 -10.98
CA ALA A 228 15.27 14.77 -12.43
C ALA A 228 16.59 14.06 -12.79
N ASP A 229 17.70 14.43 -12.16
CA ASP A 229 19.00 13.78 -12.33
C ASP A 229 18.96 12.31 -11.88
N ARG A 230 18.30 12.01 -10.75
CA ARG A 230 18.04 10.63 -10.33
C ARG A 230 17.22 9.87 -11.37
N ALA A 231 16.17 10.48 -11.92
CA ALA A 231 15.36 9.89 -12.98
C ALA A 231 16.20 9.59 -14.22
N GLN A 232 17.05 10.52 -14.66
CA GLN A 232 17.92 10.33 -15.82
C GLN A 232 18.94 9.21 -15.60
N ARG A 233 19.62 9.18 -14.43
CA ARG A 233 20.55 8.09 -14.09
C ARG A 233 19.84 6.74 -14.05
N ALA A 234 18.62 6.69 -13.51
CA ALA A 234 17.80 5.49 -13.49
C ALA A 234 17.39 5.03 -14.90
N ALA A 235 17.06 5.96 -15.80
CA ALA A 235 16.76 5.64 -17.20
C ALA A 235 17.99 5.08 -17.91
N ASN A 236 19.15 5.74 -17.77
CA ASN A 236 20.41 5.32 -18.40
C ASN A 236 20.89 3.94 -17.91
N SER A 237 20.59 3.58 -16.65
CA SER A 237 20.93 2.28 -16.07
C SER A 237 19.84 1.20 -16.26
N GLY A 238 18.74 1.52 -16.96
CA GLY A 238 17.61 0.60 -17.12
C GLY A 238 16.81 0.34 -15.84
N ASN A 239 17.04 1.08 -14.76
CA ASN A 239 16.32 0.96 -13.50
C ASN A 239 14.93 1.64 -13.57
N LEU A 240 14.00 0.99 -14.26
CA LEU A 240 12.62 1.45 -14.45
C LEU A 240 11.88 1.74 -13.14
N LYS A 241 12.21 1.04 -12.06
CA LYS A 241 11.56 1.21 -10.75
C LYS A 241 11.92 2.56 -10.13
N GLU A 242 13.19 2.93 -10.16
CA GLU A 242 13.65 4.21 -9.64
C GLU A 242 13.17 5.36 -10.53
N LEU A 243 13.26 5.20 -11.85
CA LEU A 243 12.72 6.14 -12.82
C LEU A 243 11.24 6.43 -12.54
N TYR A 244 10.40 5.39 -12.42
CA TYR A 244 8.98 5.55 -12.11
C TYR A 244 8.74 6.29 -10.78
N ASN A 245 9.51 5.98 -9.73
CA ASN A 245 9.37 6.63 -8.43
C ASN A 245 9.79 8.11 -8.49
N ALA A 246 10.86 8.44 -9.21
CA ALA A 246 11.32 9.81 -9.40
C ALA A 246 10.30 10.65 -10.18
N THR A 247 9.82 10.13 -11.32
CA THR A 247 8.78 10.78 -12.13
C THR A 247 7.49 10.98 -11.34
N LYS A 248 7.07 9.97 -10.56
CA LYS A 248 5.90 10.08 -9.69
C LYS A 248 6.05 11.16 -8.61
N THR A 249 7.26 11.32 -8.08
CA THR A 249 7.57 12.34 -7.06
C THR A 249 7.51 13.74 -7.66
N LEU A 250 8.05 13.93 -8.87
CA LEU A 250 8.01 15.21 -9.60
C LEU A 250 6.60 15.59 -10.07
N ALA A 251 5.83 14.62 -10.58
CA ALA A 251 4.46 14.84 -11.06
C ALA A 251 3.50 15.27 -9.95
N GLY A 252 3.93 15.25 -8.68
CA GLY A 252 3.10 15.64 -7.55
C GLY A 252 1.87 14.74 -7.37
N ASN A 253 1.89 13.53 -7.97
CA ASN A 253 0.75 12.63 -7.98
C ASN A 253 0.31 12.37 -6.54
N SER A 254 -0.81 12.99 -6.18
CA SER A 254 -1.40 12.94 -4.85
C SER A 254 -1.55 11.47 -4.47
N ARG A 255 -1.09 11.11 -3.27
CA ARG A 255 -1.57 9.87 -2.64
C ARG A 255 -3.09 9.94 -2.70
N PHE A 256 -3.74 8.86 -3.14
CA PHE A 256 -5.19 8.79 -3.22
C PHE A 256 -5.79 9.28 -1.89
N LYS A 257 -6.62 10.32 -1.92
CA LYS A 257 -7.34 10.76 -0.72
C LYS A 257 -8.23 9.59 -0.30
N LYS A 258 -8.05 9.10 0.93
CA LYS A 258 -8.85 8.00 1.46
C LYS A 258 -10.31 8.46 1.49
N LYS A 259 -11.15 7.85 0.65
CA LYS A 259 -12.60 7.99 0.78
C LYS A 259 -13.11 6.86 1.68
N PRO A 260 -14.05 7.14 2.59
CA PRO A 260 -14.78 6.07 3.28
C PRO A 260 -15.54 5.22 2.26
N LEU A 261 -15.74 3.93 2.58
CA LEU A 261 -16.47 3.02 1.70
C LEU A 261 -17.97 3.29 1.76
N LYS A 262 -18.71 2.85 0.74
CA LYS A 262 -20.17 2.80 0.76
C LYS A 262 -20.67 1.38 1.09
N SER A 263 -21.78 1.31 1.81
CA SER A 263 -22.58 0.10 1.94
C SER A 263 -23.16 -0.30 0.57
N LYS A 264 -23.86 -1.45 0.50
CA LYS A 264 -24.58 -1.82 -0.72
C LYS A 264 -25.69 -0.82 -1.05
N ASP A 265 -26.32 -0.28 -0.03
CA ASP A 265 -27.41 0.72 -0.12
C ASP A 265 -26.88 2.14 -0.37
N GLY A 266 -25.58 2.31 -0.57
CA GLY A 266 -24.96 3.59 -0.90
C GLY A 266 -24.60 4.48 0.29
N GLN A 267 -24.88 4.06 1.53
CA GLN A 267 -24.56 4.82 2.74
C GLN A 267 -23.05 4.80 3.06
N LEU A 268 -22.54 5.90 3.60
CA LEU A 268 -21.12 6.05 3.89
C LEU A 268 -20.73 5.30 5.18
N ILE A 269 -19.77 4.37 5.07
CA ILE A 269 -19.22 3.61 6.20
C ILE A 269 -17.94 4.29 6.68
N VAL A 270 -17.99 4.88 7.88
CA VAL A 270 -16.89 5.69 8.43
C VAL A 270 -15.94 4.88 9.31
N THR A 271 -16.46 3.90 10.05
CA THR A 271 -15.67 3.16 11.04
C THR A 271 -14.73 2.14 10.40
N ALA A 272 -13.67 1.76 11.14
CA ALA A 272 -12.69 0.80 10.66
C ALA A 272 -13.24 -0.62 10.51
N GLU A 273 -14.01 -1.02 11.51
CA GLU A 273 -14.53 -2.38 11.67
C GLU A 273 -15.62 -2.66 10.63
N GLU A 274 -16.56 -1.74 10.45
CA GLU A 274 -17.61 -1.88 9.43
C GLU A 274 -17.01 -1.89 8.01
N GLN A 275 -15.94 -1.13 7.76
CA GLN A 275 -15.24 -1.21 6.46
C GLN A 275 -14.57 -2.57 6.23
N LEU A 276 -14.04 -3.21 7.29
CA LEU A 276 -13.49 -4.58 7.20
C LEU A 276 -14.59 -5.60 6.96
N ILE A 277 -15.73 -5.46 7.64
CA ILE A 277 -16.92 -6.30 7.41
C ILE A 277 -17.42 -6.15 5.98
N ARG A 278 -17.51 -4.91 5.47
CA ARG A 278 -17.90 -4.62 4.09
C ARG A 278 -16.95 -5.25 3.06
N TRP A 279 -15.64 -5.26 3.34
CA TRP A 279 -14.65 -5.96 2.52
C TRP A 279 -14.83 -7.47 2.56
N ARG A 280 -15.03 -8.05 3.76
CA ARG A 280 -15.30 -9.48 3.92
C ARG A 280 -16.52 -9.89 3.10
N GLN A 281 -17.64 -9.21 3.26
CA GLN A 281 -18.88 -9.46 2.50
C GLN A 281 -18.64 -9.40 0.99
N HIS A 282 -17.94 -8.36 0.52
CA HIS A 282 -17.64 -8.20 -0.90
C HIS A 282 -16.88 -9.39 -1.49
N PHE A 283 -15.82 -9.83 -0.81
CA PHE A 283 -14.99 -10.93 -1.31
C PHE A 283 -15.65 -12.29 -1.10
N GLU A 284 -16.39 -12.50 0.01
CA GLU A 284 -17.20 -13.69 0.19
C GLU A 284 -18.24 -13.87 -0.93
N GLU A 285 -18.88 -12.78 -1.37
CA GLU A 285 -19.80 -12.82 -2.51
C GLU A 285 -19.09 -13.21 -3.80
N ILE A 286 -17.96 -12.58 -4.10
CA ILE A 286 -17.15 -12.91 -5.28
C ILE A 286 -16.76 -14.40 -5.27
N PHE A 287 -16.31 -14.92 -4.13
CA PHE A 287 -15.87 -16.31 -4.01
C PHE A 287 -17.02 -17.32 -3.89
N ARG A 288 -18.19 -16.95 -3.37
CA ARG A 288 -19.38 -17.83 -3.35
C ARG A 288 -20.01 -17.95 -4.73
N SER A 289 -20.11 -16.84 -5.47
CA SER A 289 -20.67 -16.82 -6.83
C SER A 289 -19.90 -17.68 -7.83
N SER A 290 -18.65 -18.03 -7.55
CA SER A 290 -17.90 -18.99 -8.35
C SER A 290 -18.14 -20.44 -7.96
N ALA A 291 -18.48 -20.69 -6.69
CA ALA A 291 -18.80 -22.03 -6.17
C ALA A 291 -20.22 -22.50 -6.54
N THR A 292 -21.19 -21.59 -6.69
CA THR A 292 -22.61 -21.91 -6.94
C THR A 292 -23.00 -22.05 -8.41
N GLN A 293 -22.07 -21.89 -9.36
CA GLN A 293 -22.39 -22.10 -10.77
C GLN A 293 -22.62 -23.59 -11.03
N THR A 294 -23.77 -23.90 -11.66
CA THR A 294 -24.19 -25.25 -12.05
C THR A 294 -23.08 -26.04 -12.75
N PRO A 295 -23.00 -27.37 -12.59
CA PRO A 295 -22.02 -28.17 -13.30
C PRO A 295 -22.18 -27.92 -14.81
N ASP A 296 -21.09 -27.55 -15.48
CA ASP A 296 -21.12 -27.47 -16.94
C ASP A 296 -21.47 -28.85 -17.49
N THR A 297 -22.37 -28.87 -18.46
CA THR A 297 -22.81 -30.05 -19.21
C THR A 297 -21.70 -30.68 -20.05
N LEU A 298 -20.47 -30.16 -19.98
CA LEU A 298 -19.29 -30.71 -20.63
C LEU A 298 -18.81 -31.91 -19.83
N GLN A 299 -19.40 -33.08 -20.09
CA GLN A 299 -18.84 -34.38 -19.70
C GLN A 299 -17.51 -34.59 -20.45
N ILE A 300 -16.43 -33.98 -19.95
CA ILE A 300 -15.09 -34.25 -20.45
C ILE A 300 -14.76 -35.69 -20.02
N GLN A 301 -14.64 -36.60 -20.99
CA GLN A 301 -14.20 -37.95 -20.68
C GLN A 301 -12.80 -37.89 -20.03
N PRO A 302 -12.62 -38.47 -18.83
CA PRO A 302 -11.41 -38.30 -18.03
C PRO A 302 -10.21 -39.10 -18.55
N THR A 303 -10.37 -39.89 -19.62
CA THR A 303 -9.29 -40.74 -20.13
C THR A 303 -8.49 -40.01 -21.20
N PRO A 304 -7.25 -39.58 -20.90
CA PRO A 304 -6.39 -38.96 -21.91
C PRO A 304 -5.97 -39.99 -22.96
N THR A 305 -5.85 -39.55 -24.21
CA THR A 305 -5.33 -40.40 -25.31
C THR A 305 -3.85 -40.76 -25.10
N ARG A 306 -3.10 -39.93 -24.37
CA ARG A 306 -1.68 -40.14 -24.02
C ARG A 306 -1.33 -39.38 -22.75
N MET A 307 -0.54 -40.01 -21.88
CA MET A 307 0.05 -39.33 -20.71
C MET A 307 1.20 -38.43 -21.13
N LEU A 308 1.25 -37.22 -20.57
CA LEU A 308 2.36 -36.31 -20.73
C LEU A 308 3.54 -36.78 -19.89
N ASP A 309 4.74 -36.60 -20.45
CA ASP A 309 6.01 -36.87 -19.75
C ASP A 309 6.29 -35.73 -18.76
N ILE A 310 5.70 -35.87 -17.57
CA ILE A 310 5.88 -34.95 -16.45
C ILE A 310 6.41 -35.76 -15.27
N ASP A 311 7.56 -35.35 -14.76
CA ASP A 311 8.20 -35.96 -13.61
C ASP A 311 7.29 -35.88 -12.37
N THR A 312 6.99 -37.04 -11.79
CA THR A 312 6.18 -37.21 -10.57
C THR A 312 6.99 -37.49 -9.32
N GLU A 313 8.31 -37.66 -9.44
CA GLU A 313 9.20 -37.90 -8.30
C GLU A 313 9.36 -36.63 -7.45
N PRO A 314 9.69 -36.76 -6.15
CA PRO A 314 9.96 -35.62 -5.30
C PRO A 314 11.00 -34.65 -5.91
N PRO A 315 10.83 -33.32 -5.74
CA PRO A 315 11.75 -32.34 -6.30
C PRO A 315 13.17 -32.47 -5.79
N SER A 316 14.14 -32.40 -6.69
CA SER A 316 15.55 -32.41 -6.32
C SER A 316 15.98 -31.09 -5.63
N THR A 317 17.05 -31.13 -4.85
CA THR A 317 17.69 -29.92 -4.27
C THR A 317 18.04 -28.88 -5.34
N SER A 318 18.40 -29.32 -6.55
CA SER A 318 18.67 -28.45 -7.71
C SER A 318 17.42 -27.71 -8.19
N GLU A 319 16.27 -28.38 -8.26
CA GLU A 319 15.00 -27.76 -8.62
C GLU A 319 14.57 -26.72 -7.57
N VAL A 320 14.71 -27.05 -6.28
CA VAL A 320 14.44 -26.11 -5.18
C VAL A 320 15.37 -24.91 -5.27
N ALA A 321 16.68 -25.12 -5.46
CA ALA A 321 17.66 -24.05 -5.62
C ALA A 321 17.33 -23.14 -6.82
N LYS A 322 16.96 -23.73 -7.95
CA LYS A 322 16.55 -23.00 -9.16
C LYS A 322 15.28 -22.17 -8.90
N ALA A 323 14.29 -22.75 -8.24
CA ALA A 323 13.04 -22.06 -7.90
C ALA A 323 13.31 -20.85 -6.98
N VAL A 324 14.10 -21.02 -5.92
CA VAL A 324 14.48 -19.93 -4.99
C VAL A 324 15.25 -18.82 -5.72
N ARG A 325 16.24 -19.16 -6.56
CA ARG A 325 16.99 -18.17 -7.36
C ARG A 325 16.10 -17.38 -8.32
N SER A 326 15.08 -18.02 -8.88
CA SER A 326 14.16 -17.40 -9.85
C SER A 326 13.14 -16.44 -9.22
N LEU A 327 13.01 -16.42 -7.88
CA LEU A 327 12.06 -15.55 -7.20
C LEU A 327 12.40 -14.07 -7.44
N LYS A 328 11.37 -13.29 -7.78
CA LYS A 328 11.51 -11.84 -7.95
C LYS A 328 11.62 -11.15 -6.59
N THR A 329 12.69 -10.38 -6.40
CA THR A 329 12.91 -9.54 -5.22
C THR A 329 12.00 -8.29 -5.22
N GLY A 330 11.91 -7.63 -4.07
CA GLY A 330 11.14 -6.41 -3.86
C GLY A 330 9.62 -6.62 -3.80
N LYS A 331 9.17 -7.87 -3.63
CA LYS A 331 7.77 -8.25 -3.48
C LYS A 331 7.36 -8.24 -2.00
N ALA A 332 6.06 -8.10 -1.75
CA ALA A 332 5.54 -8.16 -0.39
C ALA A 332 5.47 -9.62 0.10
N PRO A 333 5.81 -9.89 1.37
CA PRO A 333 5.67 -11.22 1.96
C PRO A 333 4.21 -11.54 2.27
N GLY A 334 3.94 -12.82 2.56
CA GLY A 334 2.66 -13.28 3.09
C GLY A 334 2.50 -13.00 4.59
N LEU A 335 1.69 -13.82 5.27
CA LEU A 335 1.49 -13.75 6.72
C LEU A 335 2.75 -14.15 7.52
N ASP A 336 3.62 -14.94 6.91
CA ASP A 336 4.89 -15.45 7.47
C ASP A 336 6.01 -14.39 7.53
N LEU A 337 5.84 -13.25 6.85
CA LEU A 337 6.83 -12.16 6.73
C LEU A 337 8.14 -12.53 6.03
N ILE A 338 8.26 -13.76 5.49
CA ILE A 338 9.44 -14.22 4.76
C ILE A 338 9.43 -13.64 3.35
N THR A 339 10.56 -13.11 2.92
CA THR A 339 10.73 -12.49 1.60
C THR A 339 11.66 -13.31 0.71
N ALA A 340 11.63 -13.08 -0.60
CA ALA A 340 12.54 -13.72 -1.54
C ALA A 340 14.01 -13.39 -1.22
N GLU A 341 14.27 -12.14 -0.82
CA GLU A 341 15.60 -11.66 -0.44
C GLU A 341 16.19 -12.43 0.73
N MET A 342 15.36 -12.84 1.71
CA MET A 342 15.82 -13.64 2.84
C MET A 342 16.25 -15.05 2.43
N LEU A 343 15.46 -15.72 1.59
CA LEU A 343 15.80 -17.05 1.07
C LEU A 343 17.03 -17.00 0.16
N GLN A 344 17.16 -15.94 -0.64
CA GLN A 344 18.29 -15.74 -1.53
C GLN A 344 19.57 -15.28 -0.81
N ALA A 345 19.44 -14.73 0.42
CA ALA A 345 20.59 -14.31 1.20
C ALA A 345 21.49 -15.50 1.54
N ASP A 346 20.94 -16.64 1.96
CA ASP A 346 21.65 -17.90 2.17
C ASP A 346 20.99 -19.05 1.41
N LEU A 347 21.34 -19.18 0.12
CA LEU A 347 20.71 -20.17 -0.74
C LEU A 347 20.91 -21.60 -0.24
N SER A 348 22.10 -21.94 0.29
CA SER A 348 22.36 -23.32 0.75
C SER A 348 21.42 -23.65 1.91
N SER A 349 21.40 -22.83 2.95
CA SER A 349 20.51 -23.06 4.09
C SER A 349 19.04 -23.05 3.71
N ALA A 350 18.61 -22.21 2.76
CA ALA A 350 17.25 -22.24 2.24
C ALA A 350 16.91 -23.56 1.55
N VAL A 351 17.82 -24.11 0.74
CA VAL A 351 17.62 -25.39 0.05
C VAL A 351 17.65 -26.56 1.04
N ASP A 352 18.58 -26.54 2.00
CA ASP A 352 18.74 -27.61 2.99
C ASP A 352 17.49 -27.78 3.87
N VAL A 353 16.80 -26.68 4.21
CA VAL A 353 15.57 -26.73 5.03
C VAL A 353 14.29 -26.87 4.22
N LEU A 354 14.23 -26.32 3.00
CA LEU A 354 13.01 -26.38 2.18
C LEU A 354 12.86 -27.71 1.44
N THR A 355 13.97 -28.37 1.08
CA THR A 355 13.88 -29.63 0.30
C THR A 355 13.18 -30.75 1.10
N PRO A 356 13.56 -31.05 2.36
CA PRO A 356 12.89 -32.09 3.14
C PRO A 356 11.41 -31.76 3.40
N LEU A 357 11.10 -30.49 3.69
CA LEU A 357 9.72 -30.04 3.85
C LEU A 357 8.90 -30.24 2.56
N ILE A 358 9.45 -29.86 1.40
CA ILE A 358 8.80 -30.02 0.10
C ILE A 358 8.62 -31.50 -0.24
N GLU A 359 9.58 -32.36 0.08
CA GLU A 359 9.50 -33.81 -0.13
C GLU A 359 8.38 -34.45 0.71
N LYS A 360 8.25 -34.05 1.98
CA LYS A 360 7.12 -34.48 2.83
C LYS A 360 5.78 -34.00 2.28
N ILE A 361 5.68 -32.74 1.87
CA ILE A 361 4.49 -32.19 1.19
C ILE A 361 4.17 -32.99 -0.06
N TRP A 362 5.20 -33.32 -0.86
CA TRP A 362 5.05 -34.05 -2.11
C TRP A 362 4.54 -35.48 -1.88
N THR A 363 5.04 -36.14 -0.83
CA THR A 363 4.66 -37.51 -0.46
C THR A 363 3.27 -37.56 0.13
N ALA A 364 3.00 -36.72 1.13
CA ALA A 364 1.73 -36.65 1.84
C ALA A 364 0.60 -36.02 1.01
N GLU A 365 0.93 -35.24 -0.02
CA GLU A 365 -0.03 -34.45 -0.81
C GLU A 365 -0.83 -33.44 0.04
N GLU A 366 -0.22 -32.95 1.11
CA GLU A 366 -0.78 -31.97 2.05
C GLU A 366 0.20 -30.83 2.29
N LEU A 367 -0.32 -29.61 2.45
CA LEU A 367 0.48 -28.41 2.73
C LEU A 367 0.36 -28.03 4.21
N PRO A 368 1.38 -27.36 4.78
CA PRO A 368 1.25 -26.70 6.08
C PRO A 368 0.04 -25.76 6.10
N ASP A 369 -0.71 -25.73 7.19
CA ASP A 369 -1.95 -24.98 7.33
C ASP A 369 -1.77 -23.47 7.08
N GLU A 370 -0.59 -22.94 7.40
CA GLU A 370 -0.26 -21.53 7.13
C GLU A 370 -0.02 -21.22 5.65
N TRP A 371 0.41 -22.19 4.83
CA TRP A 371 0.59 -21.98 3.39
C TRP A 371 -0.76 -21.81 2.67
N ASN A 372 -1.83 -22.39 3.23
CA ASN A 372 -3.20 -22.23 2.79
C ASN A 372 -3.85 -20.92 3.27
N LYS A 373 -3.12 -20.06 4.01
CA LYS A 373 -3.61 -18.77 4.53
C LYS A 373 -2.99 -17.61 3.76
N GLY A 374 -3.82 -16.86 3.05
CA GLY A 374 -3.42 -15.67 2.30
C GLY A 374 -3.72 -14.35 3.03
N LEU A 375 -2.90 -13.32 2.80
CA LEU A 375 -3.21 -11.94 3.22
C LEU A 375 -3.83 -11.16 2.06
N LEU A 376 -5.12 -10.87 2.15
CA LEU A 376 -5.86 -10.15 1.11
C LEU A 376 -5.71 -8.63 1.29
N ILE A 377 -5.07 -7.98 0.31
CA ILE A 377 -4.91 -6.53 0.24
C ILE A 377 -5.68 -5.97 -0.95
N THR A 378 -6.23 -4.77 -0.80
CA THR A 378 -6.93 -4.08 -1.88
C THR A 378 -6.05 -3.03 -2.54
N VAL A 379 -6.05 -2.99 -3.87
CA VAL A 379 -5.33 -2.01 -4.69
C VAL A 379 -6.34 -1.20 -5.49
N PRO A 380 -6.27 0.15 -5.48
CA PRO A 380 -7.26 0.96 -6.17
C PRO A 380 -7.14 0.77 -7.69
N LYS A 381 -8.30 0.64 -8.36
CA LYS A 381 -8.45 0.76 -9.81
C LYS A 381 -8.82 2.21 -10.16
N LYS A 382 -9.48 2.41 -11.30
CA LYS A 382 -10.10 3.68 -11.72
C LYS A 382 -11.53 3.78 -11.16
N GLY A 383 -12.10 4.98 -11.14
CA GLY A 383 -13.47 5.23 -10.69
C GLY A 383 -13.58 5.73 -9.25
N ASP A 384 -14.79 5.68 -8.70
CA ASP A 384 -15.06 6.12 -7.34
C ASP A 384 -14.57 5.11 -6.30
N LEU A 385 -13.50 5.45 -5.58
CA LEU A 385 -12.86 4.58 -4.58
C LEU A 385 -13.70 4.37 -3.31
N SER A 386 -14.87 4.99 -3.20
CA SER A 386 -15.87 4.66 -2.18
C SER A 386 -16.55 3.30 -2.44
N GLN A 387 -16.51 2.79 -3.68
CA GLN A 387 -17.13 1.52 -4.06
C GLN A 387 -16.11 0.39 -4.09
N CYS A 388 -16.44 -0.77 -3.50
CA CYS A 388 -15.54 -1.93 -3.44
C CYS A 388 -15.11 -2.48 -4.81
N ASN A 389 -16.00 -2.46 -5.82
CA ASN A 389 -15.72 -2.97 -7.18
C ASN A 389 -14.57 -2.23 -7.88
N ASN A 390 -14.34 -0.97 -7.50
CA ASN A 390 -13.25 -0.13 -8.01
C ASN A 390 -11.90 -0.41 -7.33
N TRP A 391 -11.81 -1.54 -6.63
CA TRP A 391 -10.57 -2.06 -6.07
C TRP A 391 -10.28 -3.46 -6.61
N ARG A 392 -9.01 -3.82 -6.61
CA ARG A 392 -8.53 -5.15 -6.95
C ARG A 392 -8.07 -5.85 -5.68
N GLY A 393 -8.68 -6.99 -5.37
CA GLY A 393 -8.14 -7.91 -4.36
C GLY A 393 -6.85 -8.53 -4.89
N ILE A 394 -5.79 -8.48 -4.09
CA ILE A 394 -4.54 -9.18 -4.32
C ILE A 394 -4.22 -9.96 -3.06
N THR A 395 -4.06 -11.27 -3.18
CA THR A 395 -3.66 -12.09 -2.05
C THR A 395 -2.16 -12.29 -2.01
N LEU A 396 -1.56 -11.94 -0.88
CA LEU A 396 -0.15 -12.18 -0.59
C LEU A 396 0.00 -13.55 0.05
N LEU A 397 0.55 -14.48 -0.72
CA LEU A 397 0.90 -15.83 -0.27
C LEU A 397 2.31 -15.89 0.30
N SER A 398 2.55 -16.90 1.13
CA SER A 398 3.88 -17.29 1.62
C SER A 398 4.87 -17.42 0.46
N ILE A 399 6.09 -16.91 0.65
CA ILE A 399 7.14 -17.02 -0.38
C ILE A 399 7.65 -18.46 -0.51
N PRO A 400 7.93 -19.20 0.59
CA PRO A 400 8.20 -20.64 0.51
C PRO A 400 7.10 -21.45 -0.21
N SER A 401 5.82 -21.17 0.03
CA SER A 401 4.73 -21.78 -0.76
C SER A 401 4.85 -21.51 -2.26
N LYS A 402 5.29 -20.31 -2.66
CA LYS A 402 5.55 -20.01 -4.08
C LYS A 402 6.75 -20.75 -4.66
N VAL A 403 7.74 -21.15 -3.85
CA VAL A 403 8.84 -22.01 -4.30
C VAL A 403 8.27 -23.35 -4.75
N PHE A 404 7.40 -23.95 -3.93
CA PHE A 404 6.68 -25.18 -4.27
C PHE A 404 5.84 -25.03 -5.54
N CYS A 405 4.99 -23.99 -5.61
CA CYS A 405 4.18 -23.73 -6.81
C CYS A 405 5.04 -23.49 -8.06
N LYS A 406 6.22 -22.88 -7.91
CA LYS A 406 7.14 -22.59 -9.01
C LYS A 406 7.75 -23.88 -9.59
N ILE A 407 8.08 -24.86 -8.75
CA ILE A 407 8.58 -26.17 -9.18
C ILE A 407 7.52 -26.88 -10.02
N ILE A 408 6.28 -26.97 -9.51
CA ILE A 408 5.16 -27.57 -10.24
C ILE A 408 4.91 -26.84 -11.57
N LEU A 409 4.90 -25.50 -11.54
CA LEU A 409 4.73 -24.68 -12.73
C LEU A 409 5.81 -24.94 -13.78
N ASP A 410 7.08 -25.07 -13.38
CA ASP A 410 8.18 -25.30 -14.32
C ASP A 410 8.08 -26.70 -14.96
N ARG A 411 7.71 -27.74 -14.20
CA ARG A 411 7.45 -29.08 -14.73
C ARG A 411 6.26 -29.08 -15.70
N LEU A 412 5.14 -28.46 -15.33
CA LEU A 412 3.96 -28.35 -16.18
C LEU A 412 4.22 -27.55 -17.44
N SER A 413 4.90 -26.41 -17.33
CA SER A 413 5.17 -25.53 -18.47
C SER A 413 6.00 -26.26 -19.52
N LYS A 414 7.03 -27.04 -19.11
CA LYS A 414 7.86 -27.81 -20.06
C LYS A 414 7.04 -28.76 -20.94
N ALA A 415 6.02 -29.41 -20.37
CA ALA A 415 5.16 -30.35 -21.08
C ALA A 415 4.01 -29.68 -21.84
N LEU A 416 3.42 -28.62 -21.29
CA LEU A 416 2.21 -27.99 -21.84
C LEU A 416 2.48 -26.90 -22.86
N ASP A 417 3.57 -26.13 -22.75
CA ASP A 417 3.81 -24.99 -23.66
C ASP A 417 3.83 -25.37 -25.16
N PRO A 418 4.39 -26.54 -25.57
CA PRO A 418 4.31 -27.00 -26.96
C PRO A 418 2.89 -27.29 -27.46
N LEU A 419 1.96 -27.61 -26.56
CA LEU A 419 0.56 -27.94 -26.88
C LEU A 419 -0.34 -26.69 -26.97
N LEU A 420 0.11 -25.57 -26.41
CA LEU A 420 -0.64 -24.32 -26.40
C LEU A 420 -0.58 -23.60 -27.75
N ARG A 421 -1.72 -23.06 -28.17
CA ARG A 421 -1.89 -22.29 -29.42
C ARG A 421 -0.85 -21.17 -29.58
N LYS A 422 -0.42 -20.91 -30.82
CA LYS A 422 0.62 -19.91 -31.13
C LYS A 422 0.14 -18.47 -30.90
N GLU A 423 -1.17 -18.26 -30.95
CA GLU A 423 -1.82 -16.96 -30.76
C GLU A 423 -1.93 -16.59 -29.28
N GLN A 424 -1.87 -17.57 -28.36
CA GLN A 424 -1.90 -17.31 -26.92
C GLN A 424 -0.55 -16.75 -26.46
N ALA A 425 -0.49 -15.47 -26.10
CA ALA A 425 0.73 -14.82 -25.61
C ALA A 425 0.77 -14.66 -24.08
N GLY A 426 -0.38 -14.58 -23.42
CA GLY A 426 -0.47 -14.30 -21.99
C GLY A 426 0.28 -15.32 -21.14
N PHE A 427 1.14 -14.84 -20.23
CA PHE A 427 1.91 -15.62 -19.26
C PHE A 427 2.90 -16.65 -19.84
N ARG A 428 3.23 -16.59 -21.13
CA ARG A 428 4.19 -17.50 -21.78
C ARG A 428 5.58 -16.88 -21.89
N SER A 429 6.60 -17.72 -21.75
CA SER A 429 7.99 -17.30 -21.93
C SER A 429 8.26 -16.92 -23.39
N GLY A 430 9.04 -15.86 -23.62
CA GLY A 430 9.41 -15.42 -24.98
C GLY A 430 8.26 -14.81 -25.79
N ARG A 431 7.12 -14.50 -25.17
CA ARG A 431 5.99 -13.81 -25.82
C ARG A 431 5.61 -12.56 -25.06
N SER A 432 5.29 -11.49 -25.79
CA SER A 432 4.94 -10.20 -25.22
C SER A 432 3.65 -9.63 -25.83
N CYS A 433 3.07 -8.64 -25.15
CA CYS A 433 1.94 -7.88 -25.68
C CYS A 433 2.35 -7.12 -26.95
N THR A 434 3.59 -6.65 -27.03
CA THR A 434 4.14 -5.94 -28.18
C THR A 434 4.11 -6.82 -29.44
N ASP A 435 4.41 -8.11 -29.31
CA ASP A 435 4.38 -9.05 -30.45
C ASP A 435 2.95 -9.18 -31.00
N GLN A 436 1.95 -9.28 -30.13
CA GLN A 436 0.53 -9.37 -30.53
C GLN A 436 0.01 -8.08 -31.14
N ILE A 437 0.42 -6.92 -30.59
CA ILE A 437 0.11 -5.61 -31.18
C ILE A 437 0.71 -5.49 -32.58
N ASN A 438 1.96 -5.94 -32.76
CA ASN A 438 2.62 -5.94 -34.06
C ASN A 438 1.90 -6.85 -35.06
N THR A 439 1.53 -8.07 -34.66
CA THR A 439 0.75 -8.99 -35.50
C THR A 439 -0.59 -8.38 -35.92
N LEU A 440 -1.34 -7.79 -34.97
CA LEU A 440 -2.61 -7.12 -35.26
C LEU A 440 -2.41 -5.96 -36.24
N ARG A 441 -1.33 -5.18 -36.06
CA ARG A 441 -1.00 -4.07 -36.95
C ARG A 441 -0.73 -4.54 -38.37
N ILE A 442 0.03 -5.61 -38.55
CA ILE A 442 0.31 -6.20 -39.87
C ILE A 442 -0.98 -6.67 -40.55
N ILE A 443 -1.88 -7.33 -39.80
CA ILE A 443 -3.19 -7.77 -40.33
C ILE A 443 -4.00 -6.57 -40.85
N LEU A 444 -4.03 -5.47 -40.09
CA LEU A 444 -4.74 -4.26 -40.47
C LEU A 444 -4.11 -3.57 -41.69
N GLU A 445 -2.77 -3.49 -41.75
CA GLU A 445 -2.04 -2.90 -42.88
C GLU A 445 -2.27 -3.71 -44.17
N GLN A 446 -2.19 -5.05 -44.11
CA GLN A 446 -2.45 -5.92 -45.25
C GLN A 446 -3.90 -5.85 -45.71
N ALA A 447 -4.87 -5.86 -44.79
CA ALA A 447 -6.27 -5.73 -45.18
C ALA A 447 -6.56 -4.41 -45.89
N SER A 448 -5.94 -3.32 -45.43
CA SER A 448 -6.03 -2.01 -46.06
C SER A 448 -5.43 -2.01 -47.47
N GLU A 449 -4.25 -2.61 -47.65
CA GLU A 449 -3.58 -2.71 -48.96
C GLU A 449 -4.46 -3.48 -49.97
N TRP A 450 -5.16 -4.52 -49.52
CA TRP A 450 -6.00 -5.37 -50.37
C TRP A 450 -7.46 -4.92 -50.43
N GLN A 451 -7.80 -3.75 -49.88
CA GLN A 451 -9.16 -3.20 -49.81
C GLN A 451 -10.18 -4.20 -49.24
N ARG A 452 -9.78 -4.92 -48.19
CA ARG A 452 -10.65 -5.87 -47.48
C ARG A 452 -11.16 -5.25 -46.18
N GLU A 453 -12.44 -5.49 -45.89
CA GLU A 453 -13.03 -5.11 -44.61
C GLU A 453 -12.55 -6.06 -43.51
N VAL A 454 -12.15 -5.48 -42.36
CA VAL A 454 -11.77 -6.23 -41.16
C VAL A 454 -12.62 -5.77 -39.99
N TYR A 455 -13.22 -6.74 -39.31
CA TYR A 455 -13.96 -6.51 -38.08
C TYR A 455 -13.14 -6.98 -36.88
N LEU A 456 -13.00 -6.11 -35.87
CA LEU A 456 -12.30 -6.42 -34.63
C LEU A 456 -13.31 -6.68 -33.51
N THR A 457 -13.25 -7.85 -32.90
CA THR A 457 -14.08 -8.20 -31.73
C THR A 457 -13.20 -8.33 -30.49
N PHE A 458 -13.46 -7.48 -29.50
CA PHE A 458 -12.76 -7.53 -28.22
C PHE A 458 -13.65 -8.22 -27.18
N VAL A 459 -13.14 -9.31 -26.60
CA VAL A 459 -13.82 -10.08 -25.55
C VAL A 459 -13.01 -9.96 -24.27
N ASP A 460 -13.65 -9.49 -23.19
CA ASP A 460 -13.05 -9.41 -21.86
C ASP A 460 -13.91 -10.19 -20.86
N PHE A 461 -13.26 -10.98 -20.01
CA PHE A 461 -13.94 -11.80 -19.00
C PHE A 461 -14.03 -11.04 -17.69
N GLU A 462 -15.24 -10.85 -17.16
CA GLU A 462 -15.40 -10.26 -15.84
C GLU A 462 -14.83 -11.20 -14.76
N LYS A 463 -13.87 -10.69 -13.97
CA LYS A 463 -13.30 -11.39 -12.79
C LYS A 463 -12.82 -12.81 -13.09
N ALA A 464 -12.16 -12.99 -14.24
CA ALA A 464 -11.78 -14.30 -14.80
C ALA A 464 -11.11 -15.30 -13.85
N PHE A 465 -10.32 -14.86 -12.86
CA PHE A 465 -9.68 -15.77 -11.89
C PHE A 465 -10.58 -16.12 -10.70
N ASP A 466 -11.48 -15.20 -10.33
CA ASP A 466 -12.35 -15.38 -9.18
C ASP A 466 -13.56 -16.25 -9.53
N THR A 467 -13.95 -16.32 -10.80
CA THR A 467 -15.13 -17.04 -11.33
C THR A 467 -14.82 -18.44 -11.88
N LEU A 468 -13.64 -18.99 -11.62
CA LEU A 468 -13.23 -20.30 -12.14
C LEU A 468 -13.91 -21.46 -11.37
N LYS A 469 -14.39 -22.46 -12.12
CA LYS A 469 -14.81 -23.76 -11.58
C LYS A 469 -13.59 -24.69 -11.50
N TRP A 470 -13.08 -24.92 -10.30
CA TRP A 470 -11.88 -25.75 -10.10
C TRP A 470 -12.04 -27.20 -10.56
N SER A 471 -13.23 -27.80 -10.38
CA SER A 471 -13.53 -29.15 -10.88
C SER A 471 -13.33 -29.29 -12.39
N SER A 472 -13.74 -28.28 -13.17
CA SER A 472 -13.53 -28.24 -14.61
C SER A 472 -12.04 -28.14 -14.98
N ILE A 473 -11.24 -27.42 -14.18
CA ILE A 473 -9.79 -27.32 -14.37
C ILE A 473 -9.13 -28.67 -14.12
N TRP A 474 -9.46 -29.36 -13.02
CA TRP A 474 -8.90 -30.68 -12.69
C TRP A 474 -9.23 -31.72 -13.75
N SER A 475 -10.50 -31.79 -14.17
CA SER A 475 -10.93 -32.66 -15.26
C SER A 475 -10.18 -32.35 -16.57
N ARG A 476 -10.00 -31.06 -16.90
CA ARG A 476 -9.26 -30.67 -18.10
C ARG A 476 -7.79 -31.08 -18.05
N LEU A 477 -7.11 -30.89 -16.92
CA LEU A 477 -5.71 -31.31 -16.76
C LEU A 477 -5.55 -32.83 -16.94
N LEU A 478 -6.45 -33.62 -16.35
CA LEU A 478 -6.46 -35.07 -16.52
C LEU A 478 -6.70 -35.47 -17.99
N SER A 479 -7.67 -34.83 -18.67
CA SER A 479 -7.99 -35.12 -20.08
C SER A 479 -6.85 -34.82 -21.06
N ILE A 480 -5.96 -33.86 -20.72
CA ILE A 480 -4.79 -33.50 -21.55
C ILE A 480 -3.61 -34.45 -21.26
N GLY A 481 -3.71 -35.30 -20.23
CA GLY A 481 -2.69 -36.29 -19.88
C GLY A 481 -1.75 -35.86 -18.76
N VAL A 482 -2.10 -34.86 -17.96
CA VAL A 482 -1.31 -34.50 -16.77
C VAL A 482 -1.42 -35.63 -15.73
N PRO A 483 -0.30 -36.11 -15.14
CA PRO A 483 -0.33 -37.17 -14.13
C PRO A 483 -1.24 -36.84 -12.94
N PRO A 484 -2.06 -37.80 -12.46
CA PRO A 484 -2.95 -37.58 -11.31
C PRO A 484 -2.22 -37.08 -10.06
N LYS A 485 -0.96 -37.51 -9.84
CA LYS A 485 -0.12 -37.02 -8.74
C LYS A 485 0.01 -35.50 -8.75
N ILE A 486 0.31 -34.91 -9.90
CA ILE A 486 0.45 -33.45 -10.04
C ILE A 486 -0.89 -32.74 -9.84
N VAL A 487 -1.98 -33.34 -10.33
CA VAL A 487 -3.33 -32.79 -10.12
C VAL A 487 -3.69 -32.77 -8.64
N ARG A 488 -3.41 -33.84 -7.88
CA ARG A 488 -3.66 -33.87 -6.43
C ARG A 488 -2.82 -32.85 -5.66
N LEU A 489 -1.55 -32.63 -6.05
CA LEU A 489 -0.72 -31.58 -5.47
C LEU A 489 -1.28 -30.17 -5.76
N LEU A 490 -1.83 -29.94 -6.96
CA LEU A 490 -2.53 -28.70 -7.27
C LEU A 490 -3.82 -28.56 -6.45
N GLU A 491 -4.62 -29.62 -6.34
CA GLU A 491 -5.82 -29.64 -5.50
C GLU A 491 -5.48 -29.30 -4.04
N ALA A 492 -4.38 -29.84 -3.50
CA ALA A 492 -3.91 -29.56 -2.15
C ALA A 492 -3.64 -28.07 -1.90
N ILE A 493 -3.12 -27.32 -2.89
CA ILE A 493 -2.87 -25.87 -2.79
C ILE A 493 -4.19 -25.08 -2.64
N TYR A 494 -5.27 -25.54 -3.26
CA TYR A 494 -6.58 -24.88 -3.22
C TYR A 494 -7.50 -25.43 -2.12
N ARG A 495 -7.15 -26.59 -1.53
CA ARG A 495 -7.88 -27.21 -0.44
C ARG A 495 -7.72 -26.38 0.85
N LYS A 496 -8.82 -26.15 1.58
CA LYS A 496 -8.86 -25.39 2.84
C LYS A 496 -8.27 -23.95 2.75
N TYR A 497 -8.22 -23.37 1.55
CA TYR A 497 -7.69 -22.03 1.37
C TYR A 497 -8.53 -20.98 2.08
N SER A 498 -7.89 -20.12 2.87
CA SER A 498 -8.55 -19.02 3.58
C SER A 498 -7.76 -17.72 3.46
N CYS A 499 -8.45 -16.59 3.53
CA CYS A 499 -7.84 -15.27 3.42
C CYS A 499 -8.17 -14.41 4.63
N LYS A 500 -7.16 -13.70 5.14
CA LYS A 500 -7.35 -12.60 6.10
C LYS A 500 -7.40 -11.29 5.33
N ALA A 501 -8.55 -10.61 5.35
CA ALA A 501 -8.68 -9.28 4.79
C ALA A 501 -7.89 -8.27 5.64
N SER A 502 -7.16 -7.36 5.01
CA SER A 502 -6.55 -6.24 5.71
C SER A 502 -6.94 -4.92 5.06
N ARG A 503 -7.29 -3.94 5.90
CA ARG A 503 -7.66 -2.59 5.48
C ARG A 503 -6.50 -1.83 4.84
N HIS A 504 -5.25 -2.31 4.97
CA HIS A 504 -4.10 -1.53 4.52
C HIS A 504 -2.80 -2.32 4.26
N ARG A 505 -1.86 -1.65 3.55
CA ARG A 505 -0.43 -2.01 3.51
C ARG A 505 0.24 -2.11 4.89
N MET A 506 -0.43 -1.68 5.97
CA MET A 506 -0.07 -1.93 7.36
C MET A 506 -1.28 -1.82 8.28
N GLY A 507 -1.50 -2.86 9.09
CA GLY A 507 -2.03 -2.71 10.45
C GLY A 507 -3.48 -2.29 10.55
N ILE A 508 -4.38 -3.24 10.35
CA ILE A 508 -5.41 -3.75 11.27
C ILE A 508 -6.12 -4.84 10.44
N VAL A 509 -6.17 -6.06 11.00
CA VAL A 509 -6.88 -7.21 10.45
C VAL A 509 -8.29 -7.19 10.98
#